data_AF-A0A1N7MZX7-F1
#
_entry.id   AF-A0A1N7MZX7-F1
#
_cell.length_a   1.000
_cell.length_b   1.000
_cell.length_c   1.000
_cell.angle_alpha   90.00
_cell.angle_beta   90.00
_cell.angle_gamma   90.00
#
_symmetry.space_group_name_H-M   'P 1'
#
loop_
_entity.id
_entity.type
_entity.pdbx_description
1 polymer ?
#
loop_
_entity_poly.entity_id
_entity_poly.type
_entity_poly.pdbx_seq_one_letter_code
_entity_poly.pdbx_strand_id
1 'polypeptide(L)'
;MIFNLLKIRLFYECRGIAMVRSVTSNGRKVMWRCLNVVCLSIYINMISAVNILFNELKHHRASILRLAQQATEASVAGSVKVLGNSQMDVYYGLLDVPVLFEEVVAQLPVNSERDYLHWLAEGEGYRKIILSDASQWILLRGIEPGQYVHLHPARYSPHSMRMKATTLKTAIACLVCLPGVAAPSLEQLNAIRNTLLDLSPVKDIAQCHHLWKVIDLLRKEVGC
;
A
#
# COMPACT_ATOMS: atom_id res chain seq x y z
N MET A 1 -15.75 30.29 41.17
CA MET A 1 -15.58 28.82 41.10
C MET A 1 -14.44 28.57 40.13
N ILE A 2 -13.34 28.00 40.62
CA ILE A 2 -12.01 27.97 40.00
C ILE A 2 -11.60 26.50 39.73
N PHE A 3 -10.89 26.27 38.60
CA PHE A 3 -10.23 25.03 38.09
C PHE A 3 -11.16 23.89 37.59
N ASN A 4 -10.94 23.20 36.47
CA ASN A 4 -9.70 22.76 35.82
C ASN A 4 -9.88 22.55 34.29
N LEU A 5 -9.00 23.14 33.48
CA LEU A 5 -8.71 22.69 32.12
C LEU A 5 -7.57 21.67 32.18
N LEU A 6 -7.86 20.42 31.86
CA LEU A 6 -6.85 19.38 31.74
C LEU A 6 -6.04 19.61 30.45
N LYS A 7 -4.87 20.25 30.56
CA LYS A 7 -3.90 20.31 29.45
C LYS A 7 -3.26 18.94 29.27
N ILE A 8 -3.67 18.21 28.24
CA ILE A 8 -2.97 17.01 27.77
C ILE A 8 -1.88 17.48 26.79
N ARG A 9 -0.61 17.27 27.14
CA ARG A 9 0.54 17.48 26.25
C ARG A 9 0.98 16.10 25.77
N LEU A 10 0.79 15.79 24.49
CA LEU A 10 1.32 14.58 23.87
C LEU A 10 2.78 14.84 23.47
N PHE A 11 3.68 13.99 23.95
CA PHE A 11 5.06 13.91 23.48
C PHE A 11 5.15 12.75 22.48
N TYR A 12 5.65 13.02 21.28
CA TYR A 12 5.99 12.00 20.29
C TYR A 12 7.51 11.83 20.29
N GLU A 13 8.00 10.70 20.79
CA GLU A 13 9.35 10.21 20.49
C GLU A 13 9.24 8.98 19.60
N CYS A 14 10.00 8.99 18.50
CA CYS A 14 10.12 7.89 17.55
C CYS A 14 10.71 6.65 18.23
N ARG A 15 9.85 5.84 18.85
CA ARG A 15 9.99 4.40 19.14
C ARG A 15 8.66 3.87 19.70
N GLY A 16 7.62 3.91 18.87
CA GLY A 16 6.50 2.95 18.91
C GLY A 16 5.64 2.77 20.17
N ILE A 17 5.77 3.57 21.23
CA ILE A 17 4.89 3.48 22.41
C ILE A 17 4.62 4.88 22.97
N ALA A 18 3.38 5.37 22.82
CA ALA A 18 2.92 6.55 23.54
C ALA A 18 2.44 6.13 24.93
N MET A 19 3.14 6.57 25.99
CA MET A 19 2.70 6.37 27.37
C MET A 19 1.98 7.62 27.87
N VAL A 20 0.70 7.49 28.24
CA VAL A 20 -0.06 8.57 28.88
C VAL A 20 0.05 8.41 30.40
N ARG A 21 0.50 9.46 31.07
CA ARG A 21 0.59 9.51 32.53
C ARG A 21 -0.68 10.14 33.08
N SER A 22 -1.57 9.35 33.69
CA SER A 22 -2.63 9.93 34.53
C SER A 22 -2.11 10.07 35.95
N VAL A 23 -2.27 11.27 36.53
CA VAL A 23 -1.95 11.55 37.92
C VAL A 23 -3.27 11.60 38.68
N THR A 24 -3.49 10.68 39.61
CA THR A 24 -4.57 10.81 40.60
C THR A 24 -4.02 11.45 41.87
N SER A 25 -4.84 12.28 42.52
CA SER A 25 -4.43 13.16 43.62
C SER A 25 -4.09 12.45 44.94
N ASN A 26 -4.17 11.12 45.03
CA ASN A 26 -4.11 10.38 46.31
C ASN A 26 -3.00 9.32 46.41
N GLY A 27 -1.83 9.53 45.78
CA GLY A 27 -0.57 8.92 46.22
C GLY A 27 -0.48 7.38 46.24
N ARG A 28 -1.24 6.64 45.42
CA ARG A 28 -1.07 5.18 45.29
C ARG A 28 -0.78 4.76 43.84
N LYS A 29 0.09 3.75 43.73
CA LYS A 29 0.66 3.06 42.54
C LYS A 29 0.11 3.46 41.17
N VAL A 30 1.03 3.96 40.32
CA VAL A 30 0.84 4.22 38.90
C VAL A 30 0.74 2.89 38.15
N MET A 31 -0.41 2.62 37.54
CA MET A 31 -0.61 1.50 36.63
C MET A 31 -0.35 1.98 35.21
N TRP A 32 0.71 1.49 34.57
CA TRP A 32 0.94 1.68 33.15
C TRP A 32 -0.04 0.78 32.39
N ARG A 33 -1.02 1.36 31.69
CA ARG A 33 -1.87 0.62 30.74
C ARG A 33 -1.32 0.83 29.34
N CYS A 34 -0.88 -0.24 28.69
CA CYS A 34 -0.66 -0.26 27.25
C CYS A 34 -2.01 -0.10 26.55
N LEU A 35 -2.31 1.10 26.04
CA LEU A 35 -3.36 1.32 25.05
C LEU A 35 -2.82 0.91 23.68
N ASN A 36 -2.65 -0.39 23.46
CA ASN A 36 -2.56 -0.93 22.11
C ASN A 36 -3.97 -1.31 21.67
N VAL A 37 -4.28 -1.04 20.40
CA VAL A 37 -5.46 -1.46 19.59
C VAL A 37 -6.45 -0.36 19.17
N VAL A 38 -6.66 0.74 19.93
CA VAL A 38 -7.72 1.70 19.55
C VAL A 38 -7.29 2.67 18.42
N CYS A 39 -6.03 3.09 18.36
CA CYS A 39 -5.58 4.07 17.37
C CYS A 39 -5.47 3.49 15.94
N LEU A 40 -5.07 2.21 15.81
CA LEU A 40 -5.01 1.53 14.51
C LEU A 40 -6.41 1.27 13.94
N SER A 41 -7.37 0.90 14.79
CA SER A 41 -8.76 0.65 14.38
C SER A 41 -9.47 1.92 13.91
N ILE A 42 -9.16 3.09 14.48
CA ILE A 42 -9.72 4.37 14.03
C ILE A 42 -9.11 4.78 12.68
N TYR A 43 -7.80 4.61 12.47
CA TYR A 43 -7.15 4.92 11.19
C TYR A 43 -7.59 3.99 10.04
N ILE A 44 -7.79 2.69 10.33
CA ILE A 44 -8.33 1.72 9.37
C ILE A 44 -9.81 2.02 9.05
N ASN A 45 -10.61 2.45 10.04
CA ASN A 45 -12.01 2.84 9.80
C ASN A 45 -12.16 4.19 9.07
N MET A 46 -11.21 5.12 9.20
CA MET A 46 -11.27 6.42 8.50
C MET A 46 -10.98 6.28 7.00
N ILE A 47 -10.11 5.34 6.61
CA ILE A 47 -9.82 5.02 5.19
C ILE A 47 -10.98 4.21 4.57
N SER A 48 -11.68 3.40 5.37
CA SER A 48 -12.91 2.70 4.97
C SER A 48 -14.12 3.63 4.70
N ALA A 49 -14.03 4.91 5.06
CA ALA A 49 -15.11 5.88 4.84
C ALA A 49 -15.10 6.49 3.43
N VAL A 50 -14.05 6.21 2.64
CA VAL A 50 -13.95 6.66 1.26
C VAL A 50 -14.57 5.61 0.35
N ASN A 51 -15.44 6.04 -0.56
CA ASN A 51 -16.12 5.23 -1.58
C ASN A 51 -15.19 4.60 -2.64
N ILE A 52 -13.90 4.46 -2.34
CA ILE A 52 -12.85 3.99 -3.24
C ILE A 52 -12.54 2.51 -2.98
N LEU A 53 -12.59 1.72 -4.06
CA LEU A 53 -12.04 0.38 -4.13
C LEU A 53 -10.61 0.49 -4.68
N PHE A 54 -9.61 0.17 -3.86
CA PHE A 54 -8.20 0.24 -4.26
C PHE A 54 -7.40 -0.92 -3.68
N ASN A 55 -6.68 -1.65 -4.52
CA ASN A 55 -5.78 -2.70 -4.07
C ASN A 55 -4.36 -2.16 -3.96
N GLU A 56 -4.00 -1.67 -2.78
CA GLU A 56 -2.69 -1.09 -2.51
C GLU A 56 -1.54 -2.04 -2.86
N LEU A 57 -1.67 -3.34 -2.57
CA LEU A 57 -0.62 -4.31 -2.82
C LEU A 57 -0.39 -4.55 -4.33
N LYS A 58 -1.38 -4.26 -5.17
CA LYS A 58 -1.22 -4.33 -6.62
C LYS A 58 -0.71 -3.05 -7.24
N HIS A 59 -0.94 -1.90 -6.60
CA HIS A 59 -0.84 -0.61 -7.28
C HIS A 59 0.02 0.43 -6.57
N HIS A 60 0.41 0.23 -5.30
CA HIS A 60 1.12 1.23 -4.52
C HIS A 60 2.45 0.69 -3.99
N ARG A 61 3.55 1.26 -4.49
CA ARG A 61 4.91 0.80 -4.18
C ARG A 61 5.21 0.83 -2.68
N ALA A 62 4.84 1.88 -1.95
CA ALA A 62 5.17 1.97 -0.53
C ALA A 62 4.45 0.88 0.29
N SER A 63 3.24 0.50 -0.12
CA SER A 63 2.47 -0.58 0.52
C SER A 63 3.08 -1.95 0.23
N ILE A 64 3.54 -2.18 -1.01
CA ILE A 64 4.31 -3.37 -1.38
C ILE A 64 5.61 -3.47 -0.56
N LEU A 65 6.32 -2.36 -0.40
CA LEU A 65 7.54 -2.31 0.40
C LEU A 65 7.29 -2.62 1.87
N ARG A 66 6.24 -2.04 2.44
CA ARG A 66 5.84 -2.30 3.83
C ARG A 66 5.52 -3.79 4.02
N LEU A 67 4.85 -4.42 3.07
CA LEU A 67 4.63 -5.87 3.08
C LEU A 67 5.96 -6.63 3.07
N ALA A 68 6.90 -6.27 2.18
CA ALA A 68 8.21 -6.93 2.13
C ALA A 68 9.02 -6.76 3.42
N GLN A 69 8.90 -5.61 4.10
CA GLN A 69 9.58 -5.34 5.38
C GLN A 69 8.97 -6.09 6.56
N GLN A 70 7.68 -6.41 6.50
CA GLN A 70 6.94 -7.09 7.57
C GLN A 70 6.83 -8.59 7.38
N ALA A 71 6.95 -9.06 6.13
CA ALA A 71 6.91 -10.48 5.81
C ALA A 71 8.17 -11.20 6.30
N THR A 72 8.00 -12.48 6.63
CA THR A 72 9.08 -13.42 6.89
C THR A 72 9.14 -14.43 5.76
N GLU A 73 10.22 -15.20 5.68
CA GLU A 73 10.31 -16.31 4.72
C GLU A 73 9.12 -17.27 4.85
N ALA A 74 8.65 -17.51 6.07
CA ALA A 74 7.50 -18.38 6.32
C ALA A 74 6.15 -17.78 5.87
N SER A 75 5.99 -16.45 5.87
CA SER A 75 4.71 -15.80 5.58
C SER A 75 4.59 -15.24 4.16
N VAL A 76 5.71 -14.94 3.50
CA VAL A 76 5.71 -14.19 2.23
C VAL A 76 4.90 -14.86 1.13
N ALA A 77 4.94 -16.20 1.01
CA ALA A 77 4.17 -16.94 0.03
C ALA A 77 2.65 -16.68 0.15
N GLY A 78 2.13 -16.69 1.39
CA GLY A 78 0.74 -16.36 1.68
C GLY A 78 0.43 -14.90 1.41
N SER A 79 1.31 -13.99 1.86
CA SER A 79 1.14 -12.54 1.71
C SER A 79 1.06 -12.08 0.25
N VAL A 80 1.82 -12.70 -0.66
CA VAL A 80 1.84 -12.29 -2.07
C VAL A 80 0.76 -12.97 -2.93
N LYS A 81 -0.04 -13.89 -2.36
CA LYS A 81 -1.10 -14.60 -3.10
C LYS A 81 -2.16 -13.64 -3.67
N VAL A 82 -2.49 -12.57 -2.94
CA VAL A 82 -3.47 -11.53 -3.30
C VAL A 82 -3.14 -10.81 -4.62
N LEU A 83 -1.88 -10.84 -5.06
CA LEU A 83 -1.45 -10.25 -6.32
C LEU A 83 -2.05 -10.97 -7.54
N GLY A 84 -2.50 -12.22 -7.39
CA GLY A 84 -3.01 -13.03 -8.49
C GLY A 84 -1.93 -13.32 -9.54
N ASN A 85 -2.31 -13.51 -10.80
CA ASN A 85 -1.38 -13.83 -11.90
C ASN A 85 -1.42 -12.81 -13.05
N SER A 86 -2.31 -11.82 -12.98
CA SER A 86 -2.49 -10.81 -14.01
C SER A 86 -1.34 -9.79 -14.05
N GLN A 87 -1.27 -9.03 -15.14
CA GLN A 87 -0.43 -7.83 -15.18
C GLN A 87 -1.08 -6.69 -14.38
N MET A 88 -0.25 -5.83 -13.80
CA MET A 88 -0.67 -4.66 -13.03
C MET A 88 0.26 -3.48 -13.29
N ASP A 89 -0.24 -2.28 -13.02
CA ASP A 89 0.53 -1.05 -13.01
C ASP A 89 0.77 -0.65 -11.55
N VAL A 90 2.04 -0.51 -11.18
CA VAL A 90 2.47 -0.10 -9.84
C VAL A 90 2.88 1.37 -9.89
N TYR A 91 2.20 2.19 -9.11
CA TYR A 91 2.56 3.57 -8.86
C TYR A 91 3.72 3.66 -7.85
N TYR A 92 4.70 4.53 -8.16
CA TYR A 92 5.92 4.75 -7.39
C TYR A 92 6.24 6.24 -7.17
N GLY A 93 5.26 7.12 -7.36
CA GLY A 93 5.41 8.56 -7.12
C GLY A 93 5.38 8.95 -5.65
N LEU A 94 5.18 10.24 -5.38
CA LEU A 94 5.31 10.84 -4.05
C LEU A 94 4.03 10.77 -3.20
N LEU A 95 2.87 10.54 -3.81
CA LEU A 95 1.58 10.55 -3.11
C LEU A 95 1.44 9.27 -2.31
N ASP A 96 1.27 9.38 -0.99
CA ASP A 96 0.85 8.24 -0.18
C ASP A 96 -0.66 7.97 -0.37
N VAL A 97 -1.12 6.82 0.10
CA VAL A 97 -2.52 6.39 -0.12
C VAL A 97 -3.54 7.39 0.43
N PRO A 98 -3.39 7.95 1.65
CA PRO A 98 -4.28 9.00 2.13
C PRO A 98 -4.35 10.23 1.22
N VAL A 99 -3.22 10.82 0.83
CA VAL A 99 -3.19 12.01 -0.03
C VAL A 99 -3.76 11.70 -1.41
N LEU A 100 -3.43 10.53 -1.96
CA LEU A 100 -3.96 10.04 -3.23
C LEU A 100 -5.49 9.94 -3.20
N PHE A 101 -6.09 9.43 -2.11
CA PHE A 101 -7.54 9.36 -1.97
C PHE A 101 -8.17 10.75 -1.81
N GLU A 102 -7.56 11.65 -1.04
CA GLU A 102 -8.02 13.03 -0.91
C GLU A 102 -8.08 13.73 -2.27
N GLU A 103 -7.03 13.60 -3.10
CA GLU A 103 -7.00 14.19 -4.42
C GLU A 103 -8.02 13.56 -5.39
N VAL A 104 -8.21 12.24 -5.33
CA VAL A 104 -9.23 11.54 -6.13
C VAL A 104 -10.63 12.04 -5.77
N VAL A 105 -10.95 12.10 -4.47
CA VAL A 105 -12.27 12.55 -3.98
C VAL A 105 -12.51 14.00 -4.36
N ALA A 106 -11.50 14.88 -4.24
CA ALA A 106 -11.61 16.29 -4.61
C ALA A 106 -11.94 16.50 -6.11
N GLN A 107 -11.64 15.53 -6.97
CA GLN A 107 -11.95 15.57 -8.41
C GLN A 107 -13.26 14.88 -8.78
N LEU A 108 -13.96 14.23 -7.84
CA LEU A 108 -15.27 13.63 -8.12
C LEU A 108 -16.34 14.73 -8.23
N PRO A 109 -17.10 14.81 -9.33
CA PRO A 109 -18.13 15.82 -9.49
C PRO A 109 -19.43 15.53 -8.71
N VAL A 110 -19.43 14.47 -7.91
CA VAL A 110 -20.64 13.80 -7.40
C VAL A 110 -20.42 13.19 -6.02
N ASN A 111 -21.49 13.17 -5.23
CA ASN A 111 -21.45 12.72 -3.83
C ASN A 111 -22.25 11.43 -3.58
N SER A 112 -22.73 10.76 -4.63
CA SER A 112 -23.51 9.53 -4.52
C SER A 112 -23.09 8.48 -5.55
N GLU A 113 -23.29 7.19 -5.23
CA GLU A 113 -23.00 6.09 -6.15
C GLU A 113 -23.76 6.25 -7.47
N ARG A 114 -25.06 6.56 -7.39
CA ARG A 114 -25.92 6.70 -8.58
C ARG A 114 -25.38 7.77 -9.52
N ASP A 115 -25.03 8.94 -8.99
CA ASP A 115 -24.56 10.06 -9.80
C ASP A 115 -23.15 9.79 -10.35
N TYR A 116 -22.29 9.08 -9.58
CA TYR A 116 -21.00 8.58 -10.07
C TYR A 116 -21.13 7.59 -11.22
N LEU A 117 -22.04 6.63 -11.13
CA LEU A 117 -22.27 5.67 -12.21
C LEU A 117 -22.83 6.35 -13.46
N HIS A 118 -23.69 7.36 -13.31
CA HIS A 118 -24.16 8.17 -14.42
C HIS A 118 -23.00 8.94 -15.06
N TRP A 119 -22.18 9.63 -14.24
CA TRP A 119 -21.00 10.34 -14.71
C TRP A 119 -20.02 9.42 -15.43
N LEU A 120 -19.75 8.20 -14.95
CA LEU A 120 -18.92 7.23 -15.68
C LEU A 120 -19.52 6.87 -17.04
N ALA A 121 -20.83 6.60 -17.10
CA ALA A 121 -21.53 6.19 -18.31
C ALA A 121 -21.44 7.26 -19.42
N GLU A 122 -21.46 8.55 -19.06
CA GLU A 122 -21.31 9.67 -19.99
C GLU A 122 -19.95 9.72 -20.70
N GLY A 123 -18.95 8.94 -20.27
CA GLY A 123 -17.72 8.78 -21.05
C GLY A 123 -17.25 7.35 -20.99
N GLU A 124 -18.08 6.49 -21.57
CA GLU A 124 -17.69 5.15 -22.00
C GLU A 124 -17.38 4.19 -20.83
N GLY A 125 -17.89 4.49 -19.63
CA GLY A 125 -17.80 3.60 -18.46
C GLY A 125 -16.49 3.73 -17.68
N TYR A 126 -15.64 4.69 -18.00
CA TYR A 126 -14.44 5.01 -17.23
C TYR A 126 -14.14 6.52 -17.23
N ARG A 127 -13.28 6.96 -16.33
CA ARG A 127 -12.76 8.33 -16.31
C ARG A 127 -11.26 8.29 -16.12
N LYS A 128 -10.56 9.21 -16.77
CA LYS A 128 -9.15 9.46 -16.51
C LYS A 128 -9.00 10.77 -15.77
N ILE A 129 -8.26 10.76 -14.68
CA ILE A 129 -7.91 11.94 -13.89
C ILE A 129 -6.39 12.11 -13.84
N ILE A 130 -5.94 13.31 -13.50
CA ILE A 130 -4.52 13.65 -13.34
C ILE A 130 -4.35 14.20 -11.93
N LEU A 131 -3.41 13.65 -11.17
CA LEU A 131 -3.12 14.07 -9.80
C LEU A 131 -1.98 15.11 -9.77
N SER A 132 -1.71 15.67 -8.59
CA SER A 132 -0.78 16.78 -8.39
C SER A 132 0.67 16.48 -8.81
N ASP A 133 1.08 15.21 -8.79
CA ASP A 133 2.38 14.73 -9.25
C ASP A 133 2.41 14.38 -10.75
N ALA A 134 1.41 14.83 -11.50
CA ALA A 134 1.16 14.53 -12.92
C ALA A 134 0.90 13.05 -13.24
N SER A 135 0.77 12.17 -12.23
CA SER A 135 0.34 10.80 -12.45
C SER A 135 -1.10 10.75 -12.96
N GLN A 136 -1.37 9.81 -13.86
CA GLN A 136 -2.65 9.58 -14.48
C GLN A 136 -3.31 8.34 -13.87
N TRP A 137 -4.59 8.46 -13.56
CA TRP A 137 -5.36 7.41 -12.90
C TRP A 137 -6.66 7.15 -13.64
N ILE A 138 -7.10 5.90 -13.61
CA ILE A 138 -8.34 5.44 -14.20
C ILE A 138 -9.33 5.14 -13.08
N LEU A 139 -10.51 5.73 -13.20
CA LEU A 139 -11.68 5.47 -12.38
C LEU A 139 -12.64 4.56 -13.16
N LEU A 140 -13.05 3.47 -12.53
CA LEU A 140 -14.01 2.50 -13.03
C LEU A 140 -15.12 2.30 -12.00
N ARG A 141 -16.16 1.54 -12.37
CA ARG A 141 -17.15 1.06 -11.41
C ARG A 141 -16.51 0.05 -10.45
N GLY A 142 -16.59 0.33 -9.15
CA GLY A 142 -16.30 -0.63 -8.09
C GLY A 142 -17.41 -1.64 -7.91
N ILE A 143 -17.02 -2.83 -7.46
CA ILE A 143 -17.91 -3.99 -7.32
C ILE A 143 -18.21 -4.36 -5.86
N GLU A 144 -17.54 -3.70 -4.91
CA GLU A 144 -17.72 -3.95 -3.48
C GLU A 144 -18.77 -2.98 -2.92
N PRO A 145 -19.70 -3.44 -2.06
CA PRO A 145 -20.72 -2.58 -1.46
C PRO A 145 -20.12 -1.35 -0.77
N GLY A 146 -20.57 -0.16 -1.16
CA GLY A 146 -20.08 1.11 -0.62
C GLY A 146 -18.76 1.62 -1.21
N GLN A 147 -18.03 0.81 -2.00
CA GLN A 147 -16.79 1.19 -2.66
C GLN A 147 -16.98 1.21 -4.18
N TYR A 148 -17.75 2.19 -4.66
CA TYR A 148 -18.15 2.28 -6.06
C TYR A 148 -17.13 2.95 -7.00
N VAL A 149 -16.06 3.56 -6.46
CA VAL A 149 -14.97 4.19 -7.24
C VAL A 149 -13.78 3.23 -7.31
N HIS A 150 -13.67 2.42 -8.36
CA HIS A 150 -12.51 1.54 -8.54
C HIS A 150 -11.35 2.30 -9.14
N LEU A 151 -10.24 2.33 -8.43
CA LEU A 151 -9.09 3.17 -8.76
C LEU A 151 -7.89 2.32 -9.20
N HIS A 152 -7.28 2.67 -10.32
CA HIS A 152 -6.00 2.10 -10.76
C HIS A 152 -5.10 3.14 -11.43
N PRO A 153 -3.77 2.98 -11.37
CA PRO A 153 -2.87 3.77 -12.20
C PRO A 153 -3.20 3.54 -13.69
N ALA A 154 -3.18 4.60 -14.48
CA ALA A 154 -3.31 4.48 -15.92
C ALA A 154 -2.08 3.77 -16.51
N ARG A 155 -2.28 3.03 -17.59
CA ARG A 155 -1.21 2.32 -18.27
C ARG A 155 -0.16 3.31 -18.76
N TYR A 156 1.10 3.09 -18.40
CA TYR A 156 2.24 3.98 -18.73
C TYR A 156 2.10 5.41 -18.20
N SER A 157 1.30 5.61 -17.14
CA SER A 157 1.27 6.87 -16.40
C SER A 157 2.67 7.31 -15.96
N PRO A 158 2.95 8.62 -15.86
CA PRO A 158 4.05 9.12 -15.05
C PRO A 158 4.05 8.45 -13.67
N HIS A 159 5.23 8.16 -13.16
CA HIS A 159 5.43 7.48 -11.89
C HIS A 159 4.75 6.10 -11.79
N SER A 160 4.55 5.40 -12.91
CA SER A 160 4.01 4.02 -12.92
C SER A 160 4.89 3.05 -13.70
N MET A 161 4.88 1.77 -13.30
CA MET A 161 5.54 0.68 -14.01
C MET A 161 4.58 -0.50 -14.17
N ARG A 162 4.35 -0.90 -15.42
CA ARG A 162 3.59 -2.12 -15.72
C ARG A 162 4.46 -3.36 -15.56
N MET A 163 3.96 -4.35 -14.83
CA MET A 163 4.65 -5.63 -14.59
C MET A 163 3.69 -6.81 -14.46
N LYS A 164 4.20 -8.03 -14.62
CA LYS A 164 3.45 -9.27 -14.34
C LYS A 164 3.41 -9.51 -12.83
N ALA A 165 2.28 -9.99 -12.30
CA ALA A 165 2.18 -10.37 -10.88
C ALA A 165 3.26 -11.38 -10.48
N THR A 166 3.59 -12.34 -11.35
CA THR A 166 4.64 -13.33 -11.06
C THR A 166 6.03 -12.70 -10.90
N THR A 167 6.35 -11.66 -11.68
CA THR A 167 7.58 -10.89 -11.51
C THR A 167 7.59 -10.17 -10.17
N LEU A 168 6.49 -9.51 -9.80
CA LEU A 168 6.38 -8.80 -8.52
C LEU A 168 6.46 -9.75 -7.31
N LYS A 169 5.74 -10.89 -7.35
CA LYS A 169 5.81 -11.94 -6.33
C LYS A 169 7.25 -12.42 -6.13
N THR A 170 7.96 -12.70 -7.22
CA THR A 170 9.37 -13.12 -7.17
C THR A 170 10.26 -12.01 -6.61
N ALA A 171 10.07 -10.75 -7.00
CA ALA A 171 10.85 -9.62 -6.46
C ALA A 171 10.67 -9.48 -4.95
N ILE A 172 9.43 -9.49 -4.46
CA ILE A 172 9.11 -9.41 -3.03
C ILE A 172 9.76 -10.58 -2.28
N ALA A 173 9.59 -11.81 -2.76
CA ALA A 173 10.18 -12.98 -2.13
C ALA A 173 11.72 -12.92 -2.09
N CYS A 174 12.37 -12.42 -3.14
CA CYS A 174 13.83 -12.19 -3.12
C CYS A 174 14.24 -11.17 -2.05
N LEU A 175 13.49 -10.08 -1.89
CA LEU A 175 13.78 -9.07 -0.85
C LEU A 175 13.64 -9.64 0.57
N VAL A 176 12.66 -10.53 0.78
CA VAL A 176 12.40 -11.14 2.08
C VAL A 176 13.42 -12.25 2.39
N CYS A 177 13.65 -13.17 1.46
CA CYS A 177 14.47 -14.36 1.69
C CYS A 177 15.98 -14.13 1.53
N LEU A 178 16.37 -13.09 0.78
CA LEU A 178 17.77 -12.79 0.49
C LEU A 178 18.08 -11.32 0.83
N PRO A 179 17.90 -10.90 2.10
CA PRO A 179 18.14 -9.52 2.51
C PRO A 179 19.60 -9.13 2.25
N GLY A 180 19.81 -7.94 1.68
CA GLY A 180 21.15 -7.42 1.35
C GLY A 180 21.79 -8.00 0.08
N VAL A 181 21.20 -9.02 -0.55
CA VAL A 181 21.74 -9.59 -1.80
C VAL A 181 21.36 -8.71 -2.99
N ALA A 182 22.32 -8.03 -3.61
CA ALA A 182 22.08 -7.13 -4.74
C ALA A 182 21.36 -7.83 -5.92
N ALA A 183 21.86 -9.00 -6.33
CA ALA A 183 21.25 -9.84 -7.34
C ALA A 183 21.40 -11.32 -6.95
N PRO A 184 20.30 -12.10 -6.85
CA PRO A 184 20.38 -13.53 -6.54
C PRO A 184 20.97 -14.32 -7.72
N SER A 185 21.65 -15.43 -7.43
CA SER A 185 22.05 -16.38 -8.47
C SER A 185 20.82 -17.04 -9.11
N LEU A 186 21.01 -17.67 -10.29
CA LEU A 186 19.93 -18.39 -10.97
C LEU A 186 19.36 -19.52 -10.09
N GLU A 187 20.23 -20.20 -9.35
CA GLU A 187 19.86 -21.26 -8.41
C GLU A 187 19.01 -20.71 -7.27
N GLN A 188 19.45 -19.64 -6.60
CA GLN A 188 18.70 -18.99 -5.53
C GLN A 188 17.33 -18.50 -6.02
N LEU A 189 17.29 -17.88 -7.19
CA LEU A 189 16.06 -17.40 -7.81
C LEU A 189 15.09 -18.56 -8.08
N ASN A 190 15.57 -19.65 -8.67
CA ASN A 190 14.74 -20.81 -9.00
C ASN A 190 14.31 -21.60 -7.76
N ALA A 191 15.13 -21.63 -6.71
CA ALA A 191 14.74 -22.18 -5.40
C ALA A 191 13.51 -21.42 -4.88
N ILE A 192 13.59 -20.09 -4.74
CA ILE A 192 12.46 -19.25 -4.29
C ILE A 192 11.22 -19.46 -5.17
N ARG A 193 11.39 -19.46 -6.50
CA ARG A 193 10.26 -19.59 -7.43
C ARG A 193 9.55 -20.94 -7.26
N ASN A 194 10.29 -22.04 -7.20
CA ASN A 194 9.72 -23.37 -7.15
C ASN A 194 9.20 -23.73 -5.76
N THR A 195 10.01 -23.54 -4.71
CA THR A 195 9.70 -24.07 -3.38
C THR A 195 8.75 -23.18 -2.60
N LEU A 196 8.83 -21.86 -2.79
CA LEU A 196 8.08 -20.88 -2.01
C LEU A 196 6.88 -20.32 -2.76
N LEU A 197 7.01 -20.08 -4.07
CA LEU A 197 5.99 -19.39 -4.86
C LEU A 197 5.16 -20.28 -5.78
N ASP A 198 5.54 -21.55 -5.94
CA ASP A 198 4.94 -22.48 -6.91
C ASP A 198 4.91 -21.88 -8.33
N LEU A 199 6.03 -21.29 -8.74
CA LEU A 199 6.22 -20.69 -10.06
C LEU A 199 7.30 -21.46 -10.82
N SER A 200 7.09 -21.66 -12.12
CA SER A 200 8.07 -22.32 -12.99
C SER A 200 9.45 -21.64 -12.92
N PRO A 201 10.56 -22.39 -13.03
CA PRO A 201 11.89 -21.82 -13.00
C PRO A 201 12.13 -20.92 -14.21
N VAL A 202 13.03 -19.96 -14.06
CA VAL A 202 13.58 -19.21 -15.20
C VAL A 202 14.76 -19.99 -15.78
N LYS A 203 14.85 -20.01 -17.11
CA LYS A 203 15.90 -20.74 -17.83
C LYS A 203 17.26 -20.04 -17.76
N ASP A 204 17.24 -18.72 -17.82
CA ASP A 204 18.45 -17.89 -17.91
C ASP A 204 18.25 -16.58 -17.14
N ILE A 205 19.23 -16.26 -16.31
CA ILE A 205 19.26 -15.05 -15.51
C ILE A 205 19.40 -13.78 -16.36
N ALA A 206 20.00 -13.88 -17.55
CA ALA A 206 20.11 -12.77 -18.49
C ALA A 206 18.73 -12.31 -19.00
N GLN A 207 17.72 -13.19 -18.99
CA GLN A 207 16.35 -12.88 -19.37
C GLN A 207 15.55 -12.20 -18.24
N CYS A 208 16.11 -12.11 -17.03
CA CYS A 208 15.45 -11.52 -15.85
C CYS A 208 15.56 -10.00 -15.76
N HIS A 209 15.97 -9.28 -16.81
CA HIS A 209 16.13 -7.82 -16.77
C HIS A 209 14.92 -7.07 -16.20
N HIS A 210 13.69 -7.50 -16.51
CA HIS A 210 12.49 -6.86 -15.95
C HIS A 210 12.33 -7.13 -14.43
N LEU A 211 12.71 -8.32 -13.95
CA LEU A 211 12.73 -8.62 -12.51
C LEU A 211 13.72 -7.69 -11.78
N TRP A 212 14.90 -7.47 -12.35
CA TRP A 212 15.90 -6.56 -11.76
C TRP A 212 15.38 -5.13 -11.67
N LYS A 213 14.74 -4.64 -12.74
CA LYS A 213 14.05 -3.34 -12.70
C LYS A 213 13.02 -3.23 -11.58
N VAL A 214 12.26 -4.29 -11.32
CA VAL A 214 11.28 -4.30 -10.23
C VAL A 214 11.96 -4.34 -8.87
N ILE A 215 13.02 -5.13 -8.68
CA ILE A 215 13.78 -5.15 -7.42
C ILE A 215 14.40 -3.77 -7.15
N ASP A 216 15.01 -3.15 -8.16
CA ASP A 216 15.58 -1.81 -8.07
C ASP A 216 14.51 -0.76 -7.77
N LEU A 217 13.37 -0.84 -8.46
CA LEU A 217 12.22 0.01 -8.18
C LEU A 217 11.84 -0.10 -6.70
N LEU A 218 11.70 -1.32 -6.17
CA LEU A 218 11.34 -1.52 -4.78
C LEU A 218 12.43 -1.01 -3.84
N ARG A 219 13.72 -1.19 -4.13
CA ARG A 219 14.81 -0.74 -3.24
C ARG A 219 15.06 0.77 -3.20
N LYS A 220 14.84 1.49 -4.30
CA LYS A 220 15.19 2.91 -4.40
C LYS A 220 14.50 3.74 -3.33
N GLU A 221 15.23 4.47 -2.50
CA GLU A 221 14.58 5.47 -1.65
C GLU A 221 13.84 6.48 -2.55
N VAL A 222 12.62 6.86 -2.15
CA VAL A 222 11.94 7.98 -2.81
C VAL A 222 12.74 9.21 -2.44
N GLY A 223 13.47 9.79 -3.39
CA GLY A 223 14.19 11.04 -3.16
C GLY A 223 13.20 12.13 -2.77
N CYS A 224 13.36 12.68 -1.57
CA CYS A 224 12.72 13.92 -1.13
C CYS A 224 13.25 15.12 -1.91
#